data_AF-A0A9E5AK38-F1
#
_entry.id   AF-A0A9E5AK38-F1
#
_cell.length_a   1.000
_cell.length_b   1.000
_cell.length_c   1.000
_cell.angle_alpha   90.00
_cell.angle_beta   90.00
_cell.angle_gamma   90.00
#
_symmetry.space_group_name_H-M   'P 1'
#
loop_
_entity.id
_entity.type
_entity.pdbx_description
1 polymer ?
#
loop_
_entity_poly.entity_id
_entity_poly.type
_entity_poly.pdbx_seq_one_letter_code
_entity_poly.pdbx_strand_id
1 'polypeptide(L)'
;MQSITALGVFTLLAFGGACSATVAPTVATGNADSASGDGGNSLADGGTATDTGAAVVPICTSTSDCPVSKVACLEAFCDSHQVCNLRPVVDVMSCDDKNECTKGDQCVGGACKGAEVQCDDANECTSDNCLPAKGCDHDNLVKVCNTKDLCQLRACQSGVCTTINDKPCDDNNTCTSDSCSQTAGCQFAIAAGASCDDNDGCTKNDACKFGKCKGVGKSCDDGNPCTEDGCDAKSNCVQTNSSKSCNDGDKCTMSDACKGGKCGGSPKPCADSSVCTADFCNNLTGLCDIAAAADVTACDDGNGCTVGDKCLEIVCKGGEAKSCDDGSPCTMDNCDPVAGTCTSAPIGEGSACGAGNQCLTNGSCKAGVCTGDLKACDDKNPCTQDLCDPASGVCTQSQLIDGTPCVTGKTCQAGVCL
;
A
#
# COMPACT_ATOMS: atom_id res chain seq x y z
N MET A 1 -51.79 -8.12 -9.00
CA MET A 1 -51.84 -9.52 -8.54
C MET A 1 -50.76 -9.70 -7.50
N GLN A 2 -51.15 -10.30 -6.39
CA GLN A 2 -50.41 -10.47 -5.15
C GLN A 2 -49.20 -11.39 -5.32
N SER A 3 -48.14 -11.18 -4.55
CA SER A 3 -47.71 -12.22 -3.62
C SER A 3 -46.79 -11.66 -2.53
N ILE A 4 -47.22 -11.90 -1.30
CA ILE A 4 -46.61 -11.62 0.00
C ILE A 4 -46.34 -12.99 0.63
N THR A 5 -45.14 -13.21 1.18
CA THR A 5 -44.83 -14.09 2.35
C THR A 5 -43.31 -13.95 2.60
N ALA A 6 -42.77 -13.37 3.69
CA ALA A 6 -42.90 -13.57 5.14
C ALA A 6 -41.92 -14.60 5.75
N LEU A 7 -41.14 -14.11 6.71
CA LEU A 7 -40.69 -14.69 8.01
C LEU A 7 -39.17 -14.82 8.25
N GLY A 8 -38.74 -14.13 9.31
CA GLY A 8 -37.43 -14.23 9.96
C GLY A 8 -37.41 -13.38 11.24
N VAL A 9 -37.99 -13.91 12.30
CA VAL A 9 -38.09 -13.33 13.66
C VAL A 9 -36.78 -13.53 14.40
N PHE A 10 -36.22 -12.50 15.03
CA PHE A 10 -35.28 -12.66 16.15
C PHE A 10 -35.51 -11.60 17.25
N THR A 11 -36.21 -12.10 18.27
CA THR A 11 -36.21 -11.83 19.71
C THR A 11 -35.54 -10.56 20.26
N LEU A 12 -36.36 -9.73 20.88
CA LEU A 12 -36.03 -8.65 21.81
C LEU A 12 -35.78 -9.24 23.21
N LEU A 13 -34.63 -8.95 23.82
CA LEU A 13 -34.40 -9.12 25.26
C LEU A 13 -33.86 -7.82 25.83
N ALA A 14 -34.64 -7.21 26.72
CA ALA A 14 -34.25 -6.10 27.56
C ALA A 14 -33.69 -6.64 28.89
N PHE A 15 -32.59 -6.10 29.38
CA PHE A 15 -32.30 -5.97 30.82
C PHE A 15 -31.31 -4.82 31.08
N GLY A 16 -31.76 -3.85 31.88
CA GLY A 16 -31.06 -3.26 33.02
C GLY A 16 -29.59 -2.83 32.92
N GLY A 17 -29.38 -1.51 32.87
CA GLY A 17 -28.93 -0.75 34.04
C GLY A 17 -27.47 -0.86 34.51
N ALA A 18 -26.86 0.34 34.58
CA ALA A 18 -25.71 0.77 35.38
C ALA A 18 -24.30 0.55 34.80
N CYS A 19 -23.73 1.63 34.23
CA CYS A 19 -22.29 1.85 34.18
C CYS A 19 -21.93 3.00 35.13
N SER A 20 -21.34 2.66 36.26
CA SER A 20 -20.45 3.54 37.02
C SER A 20 -19.03 3.13 36.65
N ALA A 21 -18.28 4.02 36.00
CA ALA A 21 -16.89 3.80 35.60
C ALA A 21 -15.98 4.55 36.58
N THR A 22 -15.31 3.81 37.46
CA THR A 22 -14.06 4.22 38.09
C THR A 22 -12.91 3.64 37.27
N VAL A 23 -12.12 4.51 36.64
CA VAL A 23 -10.84 4.14 36.02
C VAL A 23 -9.74 4.88 36.78
N ALA A 24 -8.77 4.09 37.24
CA ALA A 24 -7.53 4.50 37.88
C ALA A 24 -6.64 5.34 36.94
N PRO A 25 -5.60 6.00 37.47
CA PRO A 25 -4.41 6.24 36.68
C PRO A 25 -3.23 5.38 37.16
N THR A 26 -2.57 4.85 36.14
CA THR A 26 -1.32 4.12 36.09
C THR A 26 -0.11 5.00 36.42
N VAL A 27 0.88 4.35 37.01
CA VAL A 27 2.26 4.81 37.23
C VAL A 27 3.04 4.78 35.91
N ALA A 28 3.81 5.82 35.59
CA ALA A 28 5.08 5.68 34.89
C ALA A 28 5.95 6.96 34.94
N THR A 29 7.18 6.73 35.42
CA THR A 29 8.48 7.27 34.97
C THR A 29 8.79 8.75 35.19
N GLY A 30 9.80 8.96 36.04
CA GLY A 30 10.47 10.24 36.21
C GLY A 30 11.41 10.59 35.07
N ASN A 31 11.86 11.83 35.10
CA ASN A 31 13.20 12.21 34.69
C ASN A 31 13.63 13.38 35.57
N ALA A 32 14.79 13.22 36.21
CA ALA A 32 15.47 14.27 36.94
C ALA A 32 16.39 15.01 35.97
N ASP A 33 16.44 16.35 36.03
CA ASP A 33 17.72 17.03 36.00
C ASP A 33 17.65 18.50 36.49
N SER A 34 18.45 18.73 37.54
CA SER A 34 19.36 19.87 37.73
C SER A 34 18.87 21.30 38.06
N ALA A 35 19.03 21.62 39.35
CA ALA A 35 20.04 22.54 39.91
C ALA A 35 19.72 24.03 40.21
N SER A 36 19.95 24.36 41.49
CA SER A 36 20.35 25.64 42.15
C SER A 36 19.34 26.00 43.25
N GLY A 37 19.61 25.89 44.55
CA GLY A 37 20.87 26.07 45.26
C GLY A 37 21.07 27.56 45.55
N ASP A 38 20.64 28.03 46.72
CA ASP A 38 21.50 28.61 47.77
C ASP A 38 20.68 29.45 48.78
N GLY A 39 21.18 29.56 50.02
CA GLY A 39 20.95 30.79 50.80
C GLY A 39 20.01 30.75 52.01
N GLY A 40 19.95 29.66 52.77
CA GLY A 40 19.42 29.71 54.15
C GLY A 40 20.50 30.19 55.13
N ASN A 41 20.71 31.51 55.26
CA ASN A 41 21.57 32.08 56.30
C ASN A 41 20.76 32.82 57.37
N SER A 42 20.73 32.20 58.55
CA SER A 42 20.96 32.72 59.90
C SER A 42 20.75 34.21 60.17
N LEU A 43 20.03 34.50 61.26
CA LEU A 43 20.44 35.30 62.43
C LEU A 43 19.18 35.40 63.32
N ALA A 44 19.00 34.57 64.35
CA ALA A 44 19.66 34.63 65.66
C ALA A 44 19.53 35.99 66.36
N ASP A 45 18.52 36.10 67.22
CA ASP A 45 18.63 36.69 68.56
C ASP A 45 17.48 36.07 69.38
N GLY A 46 17.69 35.27 70.43
CA GLY A 46 18.59 35.53 71.54
C GLY A 46 17.82 36.32 72.59
N GLY A 47 17.61 35.75 73.78
CA GLY A 47 17.09 36.52 74.91
C GLY A 47 15.96 35.87 75.70
N THR A 48 16.29 34.77 76.38
CA THR A 48 16.14 34.62 77.83
C THR A 48 15.03 35.44 78.52
N ALA A 49 14.05 34.75 79.10
CA ALA A 49 13.74 34.89 80.52
C ALA A 49 12.90 33.69 80.98
N THR A 50 13.58 32.78 81.65
CA THR A 50 13.01 31.99 82.74
C THR A 50 12.23 32.92 83.67
N ASP A 51 10.95 32.68 83.88
CA ASP A 51 10.30 33.11 85.14
C ASP A 51 9.23 32.11 85.56
N THR A 52 9.67 30.93 86.00
CA THR A 52 8.96 30.15 87.02
C THR A 52 9.36 30.62 88.43
N GLY A 53 9.85 31.85 88.57
CA GLY A 53 9.78 32.54 89.84
C GLY A 53 8.31 32.72 90.17
N ALA A 54 7.89 32.21 91.32
CA ALA A 54 6.66 32.69 91.93
C ALA A 54 6.78 34.21 91.96
N ALA A 55 6.02 34.91 91.10
CA ALA A 55 6.00 36.35 91.05
C ALA A 55 5.70 36.82 92.47
N VAL A 56 6.72 37.34 93.15
CA VAL A 56 6.57 37.89 94.48
C VAL A 56 5.62 39.06 94.27
N VAL A 57 4.36 38.88 94.66
CA VAL A 57 3.37 39.94 94.48
C VAL A 57 3.88 41.13 95.29
N PRO A 58 4.19 42.27 94.64
CA PRO A 58 4.89 43.34 95.31
C PRO A 58 4.04 43.85 96.47
N ILE A 59 4.67 43.92 97.65
CA ILE A 59 4.06 44.44 98.86
C ILE A 59 4.09 45.96 98.77
N CYS A 60 2.99 46.61 99.12
CA CYS A 60 2.80 48.04 98.96
C CYS A 60 2.23 48.67 100.21
N THR A 61 2.53 49.95 100.42
CA THR A 61 1.89 50.77 101.46
C THR A 61 0.92 51.79 100.86
N SER A 62 1.06 52.07 99.56
CA SER A 62 0.25 52.97 98.77
C SER A 62 0.19 52.49 97.30
N THR A 63 -0.79 52.97 96.53
CA THR A 63 -0.94 52.60 95.12
C THR A 63 0.26 53.00 94.26
N SER A 64 1.03 54.02 94.67
CA SER A 64 2.26 54.45 93.97
C SER A 64 3.43 53.48 94.13
N ASP A 65 3.39 52.57 95.10
CA ASP A 65 4.43 51.55 95.30
C ASP A 65 4.27 50.39 94.31
N CYS A 66 3.11 50.29 93.65
CA CYS A 66 2.82 49.22 92.71
C CYS A 66 3.42 49.50 91.32
N PRO A 67 4.05 48.49 90.69
CA PRO A 67 4.57 48.65 89.35
C PRO A 67 3.44 48.99 88.38
N VAL A 68 3.73 49.88 87.42
CA VAL A 68 2.77 50.25 86.38
C VAL A 68 2.34 48.99 85.63
N SER A 69 1.02 48.82 85.49
CA SER A 69 0.45 47.68 84.77
C SER A 69 0.97 47.64 83.33
N LYS A 70 1.44 46.47 82.90
CA LYS A 70 1.82 46.20 81.50
C LYS A 70 0.62 45.79 80.63
N VAL A 71 -0.55 45.59 81.23
CA VAL A 71 -1.79 45.22 80.54
C VAL A 71 -2.61 46.48 80.31
N ALA A 72 -2.87 46.80 79.04
CA ALA A 72 -3.75 47.90 78.66
C ALA A 72 -5.12 47.74 79.31
N CYS A 73 -5.70 48.83 79.81
CA CYS A 73 -6.98 48.88 80.52
C CYS A 73 -7.03 48.29 81.94
N LEU A 74 -5.89 47.94 82.51
CA LEU A 74 -5.78 47.61 83.93
C LEU A 74 -4.83 48.59 84.62
N GLU A 75 -5.22 49.09 85.80
CA GLU A 75 -4.33 49.86 86.67
C GLU A 75 -3.98 49.06 87.92
N ALA A 76 -2.74 49.22 88.38
CA ALA A 76 -2.27 48.61 89.61
C ALA A 76 -2.69 49.44 90.82
N PHE A 77 -3.22 48.79 91.86
CA PHE A 77 -3.58 49.42 93.11
C PHE A 77 -3.15 48.56 94.29
N CYS A 78 -2.82 49.22 95.40
CA CYS A 78 -2.52 48.56 96.66
C CYS A 78 -3.83 48.22 97.38
N ASP A 79 -4.05 46.95 97.69
CA ASP A 79 -5.23 46.51 98.42
C ASP A 79 -5.09 46.71 99.93
N SER A 80 -6.15 46.39 100.68
CA SER A 80 -6.17 46.50 102.14
C SER A 80 -5.24 45.50 102.86
N HIS A 81 -4.70 44.52 102.14
CA HIS A 81 -3.76 43.52 102.66
C HIS A 81 -2.31 43.84 102.30
N GLN A 82 -2.04 45.06 101.79
CA GLN A 82 -0.71 45.53 101.39
C GLN A 82 -0.15 44.78 100.17
N VAL A 83 -1.02 44.32 99.28
CA VAL A 83 -0.64 43.58 98.07
C VAL A 83 -1.09 44.34 96.82
N CYS A 84 -0.20 44.46 95.84
CA CYS A 84 -0.53 45.06 94.55
C CYS A 84 -1.45 44.14 93.73
N ASN A 85 -2.66 44.61 93.44
CA ASN A 85 -3.62 43.95 92.56
C ASN A 85 -3.92 44.83 91.34
N LEU A 86 -4.53 44.23 90.31
CA LEU A 86 -4.99 44.92 89.12
C LEU A 86 -6.51 45.13 89.19
N ARG A 87 -6.98 46.29 88.73
CA ARG A 87 -8.41 46.56 88.49
C ARG A 87 -8.61 47.22 87.12
N PRO A 88 -9.80 47.08 86.51
CA PRO A 88 -10.15 47.81 85.30
C PRO A 88 -10.02 49.32 85.49
N VAL A 89 -9.41 49.99 84.52
CA VAL A 89 -9.53 51.45 84.40
C VAL A 89 -10.95 51.82 83.95
N VAL A 90 -11.30 53.10 84.05
CA VAL A 90 -12.62 53.59 83.64
C VAL A 90 -12.87 53.27 82.17
N ASP A 91 -14.03 52.67 81.90
CA ASP A 91 -14.46 52.42 80.54
C ASP A 91 -14.49 53.73 79.74
N VAL A 92 -14.23 53.69 78.43
CA VAL A 92 -14.01 54.84 77.51
C VAL A 92 -12.65 55.52 77.59
N MET A 93 -11.78 55.13 78.53
CA MET A 93 -10.39 55.59 78.50
C MET A 93 -9.69 55.04 77.26
N SER A 94 -8.94 55.89 76.57
CA SER A 94 -8.18 55.50 75.38
C SER A 94 -7.13 54.46 75.75
N CYS A 95 -7.07 53.40 74.96
CA CYS A 95 -6.05 52.37 75.03
C CYS A 95 -5.57 52.05 73.60
N ASP A 96 -4.64 51.12 73.48
CA ASP A 96 -4.15 50.62 72.20
C ASP A 96 -4.02 49.10 72.35
N ASP A 97 -4.80 48.35 71.57
CA ASP A 97 -4.77 46.88 71.55
C ASP A 97 -3.71 46.33 70.59
N LYS A 98 -2.92 47.22 69.97
CA LYS A 98 -1.89 46.96 68.96
C LYS A 98 -2.42 46.25 67.73
N ASN A 99 -3.73 46.32 67.51
CA ASN A 99 -4.39 45.77 66.35
C ASN A 99 -4.73 46.91 65.39
N GLU A 100 -3.99 47.00 64.28
CA GLU A 100 -4.20 48.01 63.24
C GLU A 100 -5.57 47.85 62.52
N CYS A 101 -6.28 46.74 62.78
CA CYS A 101 -7.65 46.51 62.30
C CYS A 101 -8.73 47.08 63.19
N THR A 102 -8.35 47.72 64.28
CA THR A 102 -9.26 48.42 65.19
C THR A 102 -8.84 49.88 65.29
N LYS A 103 -9.83 50.77 65.40
CA LYS A 103 -9.61 52.21 65.58
C LYS A 103 -10.45 52.73 66.73
N GLY A 104 -9.91 53.75 67.39
CA GLY A 104 -10.56 54.40 68.52
C GLY A 104 -10.67 53.47 69.72
N ASP A 105 -9.61 52.71 70.01
CA ASP A 105 -9.65 51.67 71.03
C ASP A 105 -9.89 52.26 72.41
N GLN A 106 -10.87 51.69 73.09
CA GLN A 106 -11.31 52.12 74.40
C GLN A 106 -11.37 50.94 75.35
N CYS A 107 -11.12 51.24 76.62
CA CYS A 107 -11.31 50.26 77.68
C CYS A 107 -12.80 49.95 77.84
N VAL A 108 -13.14 48.67 77.79
CA VAL A 108 -14.49 48.15 78.03
C VAL A 108 -14.39 46.87 78.85
N GLY A 109 -14.74 46.95 80.14
CA GLY A 109 -14.71 45.81 81.06
C GLY A 109 -13.31 45.26 81.32
N GLY A 110 -12.29 46.14 81.35
CA GLY A 110 -10.89 45.77 81.58
C GLY A 110 -10.14 45.20 80.37
N ALA A 111 -10.75 45.17 79.19
CA ALA A 111 -10.10 44.85 77.91
C ALA A 111 -10.09 46.06 76.99
N CYS A 112 -9.03 46.20 76.20
CA CYS A 112 -8.96 47.21 75.15
C CYS A 112 -9.71 46.70 73.91
N LYS A 113 -10.69 47.47 73.42
CA LYS A 113 -11.50 47.11 72.26
C LYS A 113 -11.73 48.33 71.38
N GLY A 114 -11.45 48.22 70.09
CA GLY A 114 -11.79 49.25 69.10
C GLY A 114 -12.91 48.87 68.16
N ALA A 115 -13.32 49.85 67.35
CA ALA A 115 -14.24 49.62 66.24
C ALA A 115 -13.45 49.04 65.05
N GLU A 116 -14.04 48.06 64.37
CA GLU A 116 -13.41 47.38 63.24
C GLU A 116 -13.20 48.32 62.05
N VAL A 117 -11.99 48.31 61.48
CA VAL A 117 -11.62 49.06 60.28
C VAL A 117 -12.21 48.38 59.06
N GLN A 118 -12.96 49.14 58.25
CA GLN A 118 -13.47 48.67 56.97
C GLN A 118 -12.34 48.71 55.93
N CYS A 119 -11.93 47.52 55.46
CA CYS A 119 -10.85 47.36 54.48
C CYS A 119 -11.36 47.12 53.05
N ASP A 120 -12.65 47.17 52.77
CA ASP A 120 -13.18 47.01 51.41
C ASP A 120 -12.75 48.21 50.53
N ASP A 121 -11.91 47.95 49.52
CA ASP A 121 -11.48 48.96 48.54
C ASP A 121 -12.41 49.06 47.32
N ALA A 122 -13.53 48.33 47.35
CA ALA A 122 -14.51 48.18 46.28
C ALA A 122 -13.93 47.65 44.96
N ASN A 123 -12.74 47.03 44.99
CA ASN A 123 -12.14 46.37 43.84
C ASN A 123 -12.41 44.87 43.89
N GLU A 124 -13.24 44.39 42.97
CA GLU A 124 -13.58 42.97 42.88
C GLU A 124 -12.36 42.07 42.61
N CYS A 125 -11.22 42.62 42.18
CA CYS A 125 -9.99 41.89 41.87
C CYS A 125 -8.96 41.84 43.01
N THR A 126 -9.31 42.36 44.17
CA THR A 126 -8.53 42.23 45.40
C THR A 126 -9.33 41.44 46.43
N SER A 127 -8.62 40.81 47.36
CA SER A 127 -9.18 40.27 48.59
C SER A 127 -8.86 41.25 49.70
N ASP A 128 -9.90 41.78 50.33
CA ASP A 128 -9.77 42.77 51.39
C ASP A 128 -9.65 42.06 52.74
N ASN A 129 -8.42 41.89 53.19
CA ASN A 129 -8.13 41.25 54.47
C ASN A 129 -7.61 42.30 55.44
N CYS A 130 -8.07 42.25 56.69
CA CYS A 130 -7.45 43.04 57.74
C CYS A 130 -6.46 42.18 58.53
N LEU A 131 -5.19 42.56 58.50
CA LEU A 131 -4.12 41.89 59.22
C LEU A 131 -3.77 42.67 60.49
N PRO A 132 -3.90 42.09 61.70
CA PRO A 132 -3.76 42.85 62.95
C PRO A 132 -2.44 43.62 63.13
N ALA A 133 -1.36 43.16 62.50
CA ALA A 133 -0.05 43.81 62.59
C ALA A 133 0.26 44.79 61.43
N LYS A 134 -0.56 44.84 60.38
CA LYS A 134 -0.30 45.60 59.13
C LYS A 134 -1.45 46.54 58.76
N GLY A 135 -2.66 46.30 59.26
CA GLY A 135 -3.88 46.98 58.86
C GLY A 135 -4.47 46.34 57.60
N CYS A 136 -5.14 47.14 56.77
CA CYS A 136 -5.75 46.66 55.53
C CYS A 136 -4.70 46.16 54.53
N ASP A 137 -4.92 44.95 54.02
CA ASP A 137 -4.12 44.32 53.00
C ASP A 137 -5.01 43.86 51.84
N HIS A 138 -4.61 44.20 50.62
CA HIS A 138 -5.39 43.97 49.42
C HIS A 138 -4.61 43.04 48.48
N ASP A 139 -4.89 41.74 48.58
CA ASP A 139 -4.18 40.74 47.79
C ASP A 139 -4.83 40.56 46.41
N ASN A 140 -4.02 40.56 45.35
CA ASN A 140 -4.50 40.35 44.00
C ASN A 140 -5.12 38.95 43.84
N LEU A 141 -6.38 38.91 43.44
CA LEU A 141 -7.09 37.67 43.14
C LEU A 141 -6.83 37.21 41.71
N VAL A 142 -6.88 35.90 41.51
CA VAL A 142 -6.92 35.25 40.19
C VAL A 142 -8.30 34.60 40.02
N LYS A 143 -9.27 35.42 39.63
CA LYS A 143 -10.65 34.98 39.36
C LYS A 143 -11.24 35.72 38.15
N VAL A 144 -12.32 35.19 37.61
CA VAL A 144 -13.15 35.89 36.63
C VAL A 144 -13.81 37.09 37.33
N CYS A 145 -13.80 38.23 36.66
CA CYS A 145 -14.35 39.49 37.15
C CYS A 145 -15.38 40.03 36.16
N ASN A 146 -16.32 40.83 36.64
CA ASN A 146 -17.41 41.39 35.85
C ASN A 146 -18.11 40.37 34.92
N THR A 147 -18.90 39.47 35.51
CA THR A 147 -19.67 38.45 34.78
C THR A 147 -20.93 38.98 34.08
N LYS A 148 -21.12 40.31 34.05
CA LYS A 148 -22.29 40.94 33.43
C LYS A 148 -22.11 41.16 31.93
N ASP A 149 -20.86 41.16 31.44
CA ASP A 149 -20.58 41.23 30.01
C ASP A 149 -20.62 39.81 29.42
N LEU A 150 -21.65 39.54 28.61
CA LEU A 150 -21.80 38.23 27.95
C LEU A 150 -20.84 38.06 26.78
N CYS A 151 -20.16 39.13 26.36
CA CYS A 151 -19.36 39.21 25.15
C CYS A 151 -17.88 39.49 25.39
N GLN A 152 -17.46 39.61 26.64
CA GLN A 152 -16.07 39.76 27.02
C GLN A 152 -15.81 38.90 28.24
N LEU A 153 -14.89 37.95 28.09
CA LEU A 153 -14.36 37.26 29.26
C LEU A 153 -13.29 38.14 29.88
N ARG A 154 -13.52 38.56 31.12
CA ARG A 154 -12.57 39.36 31.89
C ARG A 154 -12.07 38.59 33.10
N ALA A 155 -10.80 38.73 33.41
CA ALA A 155 -10.19 38.11 34.59
C ALA A 155 -9.29 39.11 35.30
N CYS A 156 -9.19 38.92 36.62
CA CYS A 156 -8.28 39.68 37.45
C CYS A 156 -6.85 39.32 37.10
N GLN A 157 -6.09 40.31 36.63
CA GLN A 157 -4.66 40.24 36.43
C GLN A 157 -4.02 41.43 37.14
N SER A 158 -3.12 41.14 38.08
CA SER A 158 -2.43 42.15 38.88
C SER A 158 -3.37 43.17 39.53
N GLY A 159 -4.49 42.70 40.11
CA GLY A 159 -5.46 43.55 40.81
C GLY A 159 -6.40 44.35 39.90
N VAL A 160 -6.32 44.14 38.58
CA VAL A 160 -7.16 44.84 37.60
C VAL A 160 -7.98 43.84 36.80
N CYS A 161 -9.27 44.13 36.61
CA CYS A 161 -10.13 43.34 35.75
C CYS A 161 -9.82 43.60 34.27
N THR A 162 -9.10 42.68 33.63
CA THR A 162 -8.61 42.81 32.24
C THR A 162 -9.33 41.84 31.31
N THR A 163 -9.50 42.23 30.04
CA THR A 163 -10.09 41.36 29.01
C THR A 163 -9.09 40.30 28.60
N ILE A 164 -9.50 39.04 28.62
CA ILE A 164 -8.64 37.89 28.32
C ILE A 164 -9.07 37.09 27.08
N ASN A 165 -10.13 37.51 26.37
CA ASN A 165 -10.57 36.84 25.15
C ASN A 165 -11.21 37.81 24.13
N ASP A 166 -10.69 37.87 22.90
CA ASP A 166 -11.17 38.77 21.83
C ASP A 166 -12.36 38.19 21.03
N LYS A 167 -12.67 36.89 21.15
CA LYS A 167 -13.79 36.26 20.44
C LYS A 167 -14.43 35.11 21.23
N PRO A 168 -15.24 35.39 22.26
CA PRO A 168 -15.83 34.35 23.13
C PRO A 168 -16.89 33.47 22.44
N CYS A 169 -17.31 33.84 21.23
CA CYS A 169 -18.39 33.18 20.52
C CYS A 169 -17.94 32.45 19.26
N ASP A 170 -16.65 32.11 19.11
CA ASP A 170 -16.20 31.30 17.98
C ASP A 170 -16.60 29.84 18.19
N ASP A 171 -17.53 29.31 17.39
CA ASP A 171 -17.91 27.89 17.42
C ASP A 171 -17.06 27.01 16.48
N ASN A 172 -16.04 27.60 15.83
CA ASN A 172 -15.19 26.97 14.82
C ASN A 172 -15.97 26.38 13.64
N ASN A 173 -17.19 26.86 13.36
CA ASN A 173 -17.97 26.44 12.20
C ASN A 173 -17.95 27.54 11.13
N THR A 174 -17.27 27.27 10.02
CA THR A 174 -17.20 28.20 8.87
C THR A 174 -18.56 28.52 8.25
N CYS A 175 -19.60 27.71 8.52
CA CYS A 175 -20.94 27.92 8.03
C CYS A 175 -21.86 28.71 8.97
N THR A 176 -21.30 29.27 10.03
CA THR A 176 -21.94 30.22 10.91
C THR A 176 -21.15 31.52 10.92
N SER A 177 -21.88 32.63 11.03
CA SER A 177 -21.32 33.92 11.36
C SER A 177 -21.54 34.16 12.84
N ASP A 178 -20.44 34.18 13.57
CA ASP A 178 -20.44 34.39 15.01
C ASP A 178 -20.67 35.86 15.32
N SER A 179 -21.59 36.12 16.22
CA SER A 179 -21.80 37.43 16.79
C SER A 179 -22.11 37.30 18.26
N CYS A 180 -21.79 38.32 19.04
CA CYS A 180 -22.17 38.36 20.44
C CYS A 180 -23.13 39.50 20.70
N SER A 181 -24.26 39.15 21.31
CA SER A 181 -25.27 40.08 21.78
C SER A 181 -25.15 40.23 23.29
N GLN A 182 -25.09 41.47 23.78
CA GLN A 182 -25.06 41.76 25.21
C GLN A 182 -26.33 41.30 25.96
N THR A 183 -27.42 40.96 25.26
CA THR A 183 -28.66 40.48 25.87
C THR A 183 -28.89 38.98 25.67
N ALA A 184 -28.50 38.45 24.52
CA ALA A 184 -28.75 37.05 24.16
C ALA A 184 -27.50 36.15 24.25
N GLY A 185 -26.32 36.72 24.53
CA GLY A 185 -25.05 36.01 24.47
C GLY A 185 -24.61 35.69 23.04
N CYS A 186 -23.93 34.57 22.86
CA CYS A 186 -23.44 34.13 21.56
C CYS A 186 -24.57 33.76 20.59
N GLN A 187 -24.45 34.25 19.36
CA GLN A 187 -25.38 34.02 18.26
C GLN A 187 -24.62 33.53 17.03
N PHE A 188 -25.17 32.52 16.38
CA PHE A 188 -24.55 31.83 15.24
C PHE A 188 -25.50 31.89 14.03
N ALA A 189 -25.34 32.92 13.19
CA ALA A 189 -26.21 33.09 12.02
C ALA A 189 -25.75 32.17 10.88
N ILE A 190 -26.67 31.40 10.27
CA ILE A 190 -26.32 30.51 9.16
C ILE A 190 -25.85 31.32 7.95
N ALA A 191 -24.60 31.10 7.53
CA ALA A 191 -24.00 31.75 6.36
C ALA A 191 -24.38 31.02 5.06
N ALA A 192 -25.68 30.91 4.75
CA ALA A 192 -26.16 30.12 3.62
C ALA A 192 -25.54 30.59 2.28
N GLY A 193 -24.96 29.65 1.53
CA GLY A 193 -24.31 29.91 0.25
C GLY A 193 -22.87 30.45 0.32
N ALA A 194 -22.34 30.73 1.52
CA ALA A 194 -20.92 31.02 1.68
C ALA A 194 -20.07 29.81 1.26
N SER A 195 -18.92 30.06 0.65
CA SER A 195 -17.94 29.03 0.33
C SER A 195 -17.36 28.43 1.60
N CYS A 196 -17.20 27.13 1.63
CA CYS A 196 -16.57 26.39 2.72
C CYS A 196 -15.83 25.18 2.12
N ASP A 197 -15.27 24.31 2.96
CA ASP A 197 -14.68 23.03 2.56
C ASP A 197 -15.26 21.94 3.46
N ASP A 198 -15.94 20.94 2.89
CA ASP A 198 -16.51 19.83 3.66
C ASP A 198 -15.50 18.70 3.93
N ASN A 199 -14.25 18.89 3.47
CA ASN A 199 -13.14 17.94 3.50
C ASN A 199 -13.45 16.60 2.83
N ASP A 200 -14.50 16.54 2.00
CA ASP A 200 -14.82 15.37 1.21
C ASP A 200 -14.16 15.51 -0.17
N GLY A 201 -13.14 14.70 -0.41
CA GLY A 201 -12.49 14.61 -1.72
C GLY A 201 -13.45 14.24 -2.86
N CYS A 202 -14.70 13.86 -2.59
CA CYS A 202 -15.72 13.49 -3.58
C CYS A 202 -16.72 14.57 -3.92
N THR A 203 -16.59 15.74 -3.33
CA THR A 203 -17.46 16.88 -3.58
C THR A 203 -16.71 17.99 -4.31
N LYS A 204 -17.47 18.93 -4.87
CA LYS A 204 -16.99 20.18 -5.43
C LYS A 204 -18.02 21.27 -5.18
N ASN A 205 -17.58 22.52 -5.29
CA ASN A 205 -18.42 23.70 -5.08
C ASN A 205 -19.11 23.69 -3.72
N ASP A 206 -18.32 23.44 -2.69
CA ASP A 206 -18.78 23.32 -1.32
C ASP A 206 -19.35 24.64 -0.83
N ALA A 207 -20.56 24.55 -0.31
CA ALA A 207 -21.30 25.70 0.14
C ALA A 207 -22.05 25.39 1.43
N CYS A 208 -22.19 26.41 2.25
CA CYS A 208 -22.92 26.31 3.48
C CYS A 208 -24.42 26.13 3.22
N LYS A 209 -24.95 24.98 3.63
CA LYS A 209 -26.37 24.63 3.55
C LYS A 209 -26.85 24.18 4.92
N PHE A 210 -27.81 24.93 5.48
CA PHE A 210 -28.38 24.65 6.80
C PHE A 210 -27.32 24.59 7.92
N GLY A 211 -26.34 25.50 7.89
CA GLY A 211 -25.28 25.59 8.92
C GLY A 211 -24.20 24.51 8.83
N LYS A 212 -24.17 23.72 7.75
CA LYS A 212 -23.14 22.72 7.48
C LYS A 212 -22.51 22.95 6.11
N CYS A 213 -21.22 22.67 6.00
CA CYS A 213 -20.57 22.64 4.70
C CYS A 213 -21.00 21.39 3.95
N LYS A 214 -21.45 21.56 2.70
CA LYS A 214 -21.80 20.47 1.79
C LYS A 214 -21.48 20.86 0.36
N GLY A 215 -20.72 20.03 -0.34
CA GLY A 215 -20.56 20.15 -1.77
C GLY A 215 -21.52 19.31 -2.60
N VAL A 216 -21.29 19.39 -3.90
CA VAL A 216 -22.00 18.61 -4.92
C VAL A 216 -21.10 17.46 -5.32
N GLY A 217 -21.64 16.23 -5.35
CA GLY A 217 -20.89 15.05 -5.77
C GLY A 217 -20.23 15.28 -7.14
N LYS A 218 -18.92 15.02 -7.22
CA LYS A 218 -18.18 15.12 -8.47
C LYS A 218 -18.14 13.77 -9.18
N SER A 219 -18.16 13.80 -10.50
CA SER A 219 -17.97 12.59 -11.31
C SER A 219 -16.51 12.19 -11.30
N CYS A 220 -16.25 10.90 -11.07
CA CYS A 220 -14.93 10.29 -11.21
C CYS A 220 -14.78 9.45 -12.48
N ASP A 221 -15.77 9.52 -13.37
CA ASP A 221 -15.77 8.86 -14.67
C ASP A 221 -14.55 9.29 -15.51
N ASP A 222 -13.67 8.32 -15.79
CA ASP A 222 -12.48 8.50 -16.64
C ASP A 222 -12.71 8.07 -18.10
N GLY A 223 -13.92 7.62 -18.43
CA GLY A 223 -14.30 7.14 -19.76
C GLY A 223 -13.70 5.78 -20.14
N ASN A 224 -13.01 5.08 -19.23
CA ASN A 224 -12.46 3.77 -19.49
C ASN A 224 -13.44 2.67 -19.06
N PRO A 225 -13.97 1.85 -19.99
CA PRO A 225 -14.92 0.79 -19.65
C PRO A 225 -14.30 -0.34 -18.81
N CYS A 226 -12.97 -0.36 -18.66
CA CYS A 226 -12.23 -1.35 -17.88
C CYS A 226 -11.80 -0.90 -16.50
N THR A 227 -12.31 0.23 -16.05
CA THR A 227 -12.21 0.71 -14.67
C THR A 227 -13.60 0.82 -14.07
N GLU A 228 -13.68 0.63 -12.75
CA GLU A 228 -14.84 1.02 -11.98
C GLU A 228 -14.50 2.33 -11.28
N ASP A 229 -15.27 3.38 -11.60
CA ASP A 229 -15.06 4.71 -11.06
C ASP A 229 -15.56 4.77 -9.63
N GLY A 230 -14.63 4.90 -8.71
CA GLY A 230 -14.90 5.10 -7.30
C GLY A 230 -14.54 6.52 -6.89
N CYS A 231 -15.13 6.95 -5.78
CA CYS A 231 -14.63 8.10 -5.08
C CYS A 231 -14.38 7.78 -3.61
N ASP A 232 -13.17 8.07 -3.16
CA ASP A 232 -12.76 7.97 -1.77
C ASP A 232 -12.66 9.37 -1.16
N ALA A 233 -13.35 9.59 -0.05
CA ALA A 233 -13.43 10.91 0.58
C ALA A 233 -12.06 11.47 1.00
N LYS A 234 -11.04 10.62 1.19
CA LYS A 234 -9.67 11.05 1.56
C LYS A 234 -8.72 11.11 0.37
N SER A 235 -8.90 10.20 -0.58
CA SER A 235 -7.97 9.94 -1.68
C SER A 235 -8.47 10.45 -3.03
N ASN A 236 -9.65 11.09 -3.05
CA ASN A 236 -10.30 11.66 -4.23
C ASN A 236 -10.82 10.55 -5.17
N CYS A 237 -10.90 10.81 -6.49
CA CYS A 237 -11.29 9.80 -7.47
C CYS A 237 -10.31 8.62 -7.48
N VAL A 238 -10.85 7.40 -7.41
CA VAL A 238 -10.09 6.15 -7.37
C VAL A 238 -10.63 5.18 -8.40
N GLN A 239 -9.73 4.59 -9.17
CA GLN A 239 -10.07 3.68 -10.26
C GLN A 239 -9.65 2.27 -9.90
N THR A 240 -10.57 1.31 -9.96
CA THR A 240 -10.25 -0.11 -9.76
C THR A 240 -10.42 -0.87 -11.07
N ASN A 241 -9.50 -1.81 -11.34
CA ASN A 241 -9.57 -2.61 -12.56
C ASN A 241 -10.83 -3.48 -12.56
N SER A 242 -11.63 -3.37 -13.61
CA SER A 242 -12.76 -4.26 -13.84
C SER A 242 -12.32 -5.53 -14.58
N SER A 243 -13.13 -6.59 -14.48
CA SER A 243 -12.99 -7.83 -15.24
C SER A 243 -14.18 -8.09 -16.16
N LYS A 244 -14.99 -7.05 -16.42
CA LYS A 244 -16.17 -7.14 -17.28
C LYS A 244 -15.77 -7.32 -18.75
N SER A 245 -16.73 -7.76 -19.55
CA SER A 245 -16.62 -7.69 -21.01
C SER A 245 -16.52 -6.25 -21.46
N CYS A 246 -15.72 -6.01 -22.50
CA CYS A 246 -15.56 -4.68 -23.10
C CYS A 246 -15.49 -4.84 -24.62
N ASN A 247 -15.20 -3.76 -25.33
CA ASN A 247 -14.92 -3.78 -26.76
C ASN A 247 -13.65 -2.96 -27.00
N ASP A 248 -12.59 -3.58 -27.50
CA ASP A 248 -11.29 -2.91 -27.72
C ASP A 248 -11.23 -2.15 -29.05
N GLY A 249 -12.29 -2.27 -29.86
CA GLY A 249 -12.42 -1.66 -31.18
C GLY A 249 -11.69 -2.42 -32.28
N ASP A 250 -10.92 -3.45 -31.94
CA ASP A 250 -10.25 -4.30 -32.91
C ASP A 250 -11.22 -5.38 -33.40
N LYS A 251 -11.42 -5.47 -34.72
CA LYS A 251 -12.29 -6.48 -35.31
C LYS A 251 -11.62 -7.85 -35.42
N CYS A 252 -10.32 -7.91 -35.14
CA CYS A 252 -9.48 -9.08 -35.20
C CYS A 252 -9.16 -9.67 -33.83
N THR A 253 -9.79 -9.15 -32.79
CA THR A 253 -9.87 -9.75 -31.47
C THR A 253 -11.23 -10.40 -31.26
N MET A 254 -11.27 -11.37 -30.35
CA MET A 254 -12.48 -12.05 -29.91
C MET A 254 -12.48 -12.12 -28.38
N SER A 255 -13.69 -12.16 -27.81
CA SER A 255 -13.89 -12.33 -26.37
C SER A 255 -13.21 -11.23 -25.54
N ASP A 256 -13.34 -9.99 -26.02
CA ASP A 256 -12.80 -8.80 -25.37
C ASP A 256 -13.23 -8.69 -23.91
N ALA A 257 -12.23 -8.58 -23.05
CA ALA A 257 -12.45 -8.48 -21.62
C ALA A 257 -11.39 -7.57 -21.00
N CYS A 258 -11.78 -6.97 -19.90
CA CYS A 258 -10.89 -6.11 -19.15
C CYS A 258 -9.84 -6.95 -18.42
N LYS A 259 -8.56 -6.65 -18.67
CA LYS A 259 -7.42 -7.21 -17.96
C LYS A 259 -6.41 -6.10 -17.67
N GLY A 260 -6.11 -5.89 -16.39
CA GLY A 260 -5.15 -4.86 -15.96
C GLY A 260 -5.55 -3.44 -16.36
N GLY A 261 -6.85 -3.13 -16.34
CA GLY A 261 -7.37 -1.80 -16.67
C GLY A 261 -7.42 -1.47 -18.16
N LYS A 262 -7.12 -2.45 -19.02
CA LYS A 262 -7.19 -2.31 -20.48
C LYS A 262 -8.17 -3.30 -21.06
N CYS A 263 -8.90 -2.84 -22.09
CA CYS A 263 -9.70 -3.73 -22.89
C CYS A 263 -8.82 -4.45 -23.91
N GLY A 264 -9.02 -5.76 -24.05
CA GLY A 264 -8.35 -6.55 -25.08
C GLY A 264 -8.96 -7.94 -25.23
N GLY A 265 -8.94 -8.48 -26.44
CA GLY A 265 -9.36 -9.86 -26.72
C GLY A 265 -8.21 -10.80 -27.10
N SER A 266 -8.56 -12.06 -27.38
CA SER A 266 -7.65 -13.02 -28.00
C SER A 266 -7.66 -12.85 -29.52
N PRO A 267 -6.51 -13.06 -30.20
CA PRO A 267 -6.46 -12.97 -31.66
C PRO A 267 -7.46 -13.92 -32.33
N LYS A 268 -8.16 -13.41 -33.35
CA LYS A 268 -9.07 -14.19 -34.16
C LYS A 268 -8.28 -15.25 -34.95
N PRO A 269 -8.63 -16.54 -34.84
CA PRO A 269 -7.94 -17.59 -35.58
C PRO A 269 -8.35 -17.51 -37.06
N CYS A 270 -7.37 -17.23 -37.92
CA CYS A 270 -7.55 -17.20 -39.38
C CYS A 270 -6.81 -18.31 -40.12
N ALA A 271 -6.01 -19.12 -39.42
CA ALA A 271 -5.20 -20.16 -40.02
C ALA A 271 -6.06 -21.19 -40.79
N ASP A 272 -5.74 -21.45 -42.05
CA ASP A 272 -6.47 -22.39 -42.93
C ASP A 272 -5.79 -23.78 -43.05
N SER A 273 -4.67 -23.98 -42.35
CA SER A 273 -3.80 -25.17 -42.38
C SER A 273 -2.96 -25.35 -43.64
N SER A 274 -3.06 -24.46 -44.63
CA SER A 274 -2.18 -24.46 -45.80
C SER A 274 -0.89 -23.72 -45.49
N VAL A 275 0.25 -24.35 -45.80
CA VAL A 275 1.56 -23.70 -45.70
C VAL A 275 1.84 -22.74 -46.87
N CYS A 276 0.99 -22.79 -47.90
CA CYS A 276 1.12 -21.98 -49.12
C CYS A 276 0.28 -20.70 -49.09
N THR A 277 -0.38 -20.44 -47.98
CA THR A 277 -1.10 -19.22 -47.67
C THR A 277 -0.48 -18.57 -46.44
N ALA A 278 -0.50 -17.24 -46.42
CA ALA A 278 -0.29 -16.45 -45.22
C ALA A 278 -1.65 -15.91 -44.79
N ASP A 279 -2.14 -16.41 -43.67
CA ASP A 279 -3.46 -16.05 -43.15
C ASP A 279 -3.34 -14.90 -42.17
N PHE A 280 -4.18 -13.89 -42.35
CA PHE A 280 -4.23 -12.75 -41.45
C PHE A 280 -5.64 -12.25 -41.28
N CYS A 281 -5.90 -11.65 -40.14
CA CYS A 281 -7.15 -10.95 -39.94
C CYS A 281 -7.02 -9.50 -40.43
N ASN A 282 -8.00 -9.06 -41.21
CA ASN A 282 -8.06 -7.70 -41.72
C ASN A 282 -8.74 -6.78 -40.70
N ASN A 283 -7.98 -5.90 -40.05
CA ASN A 283 -8.49 -5.00 -39.00
C ASN A 283 -9.62 -4.07 -39.47
N LEU A 284 -9.73 -3.78 -40.78
CA LEU A 284 -10.79 -2.92 -41.31
C LEU A 284 -12.12 -3.67 -41.44
N THR A 285 -12.09 -4.91 -41.91
CA THR A 285 -13.30 -5.71 -42.19
C THR A 285 -13.67 -6.67 -41.06
N GLY A 286 -12.69 -7.12 -40.26
CA GLY A 286 -12.83 -8.20 -39.30
C GLY A 286 -12.87 -9.59 -39.92
N LEU A 287 -12.58 -9.71 -41.22
CA LEU A 287 -12.60 -10.98 -41.95
C LEU A 287 -11.19 -11.58 -42.02
N CYS A 288 -11.13 -12.89 -42.17
CA CYS A 288 -9.88 -13.58 -42.45
C CYS A 288 -9.59 -13.47 -43.94
N ASP A 289 -8.45 -12.87 -44.25
CA ASP A 289 -7.92 -12.76 -45.60
C ASP A 289 -6.70 -13.69 -45.73
N ILE A 290 -6.45 -14.15 -46.95
CA ILE A 290 -5.31 -14.97 -47.28
C ILE A 290 -4.43 -14.24 -48.30
N ALA A 291 -3.11 -14.37 -48.15
CA ALA A 291 -2.15 -13.98 -49.17
C ALA A 291 -1.38 -15.22 -49.64
N ALA A 292 -0.94 -15.21 -50.91
CA ALA A 292 -0.05 -16.25 -51.39
C ALA A 292 1.27 -16.23 -50.63
N ALA A 293 1.73 -17.40 -50.16
CA ALA A 293 3.11 -17.56 -49.76
C ALA A 293 4.03 -17.38 -50.98
N ALA A 294 5.32 -17.12 -50.73
CA ALA A 294 6.28 -17.03 -51.82
C ALA A 294 6.31 -18.35 -52.61
N ASP A 295 6.37 -18.26 -53.95
CA ASP A 295 6.32 -19.44 -54.86
C ASP A 295 7.50 -20.43 -54.70
N VAL A 296 8.41 -20.17 -53.76
CA VAL A 296 9.57 -21.04 -53.46
C VAL A 296 9.52 -21.65 -52.07
N THR A 297 8.46 -21.35 -51.31
CA THR A 297 8.23 -21.86 -49.97
C THR A 297 8.08 -23.37 -50.04
N ALA A 298 8.88 -24.09 -49.25
CA ALA A 298 8.82 -25.54 -49.18
C ALA A 298 7.47 -25.98 -48.59
N CYS A 299 6.89 -26.99 -49.20
CA CYS A 299 5.65 -27.61 -48.76
C CYS A 299 5.72 -29.13 -49.04
N ASP A 300 4.63 -29.84 -48.76
CA ASP A 300 4.45 -31.25 -49.10
C ASP A 300 3.13 -31.37 -49.86
N ASP A 301 3.16 -31.87 -51.09
CA ASP A 301 1.98 -32.00 -51.95
C ASP A 301 1.20 -33.29 -51.65
N GLY A 302 1.66 -34.08 -50.68
CA GLY A 302 1.10 -35.37 -50.29
C GLY A 302 1.51 -36.53 -51.20
N ASN A 303 2.38 -36.29 -52.18
CA ASN A 303 2.89 -37.32 -53.08
C ASN A 303 4.34 -37.68 -52.70
N GLY A 304 4.53 -38.85 -52.10
CA GLY A 304 5.87 -39.34 -51.71
C GLY A 304 6.82 -39.61 -52.88
N CYS A 305 6.35 -39.49 -54.13
CA CYS A 305 7.12 -39.65 -55.35
C CYS A 305 7.54 -38.33 -55.99
N THR A 306 7.32 -37.21 -55.32
CA THR A 306 7.89 -35.91 -55.68
C THR A 306 8.88 -35.47 -54.61
N VAL A 307 9.88 -34.69 -55.02
CA VAL A 307 10.87 -34.11 -54.12
C VAL A 307 11.02 -32.63 -54.39
N GLY A 308 11.24 -31.86 -53.33
CA GLY A 308 11.45 -30.42 -53.45
C GLY A 308 10.19 -29.64 -53.76
N ASP A 309 9.03 -30.10 -53.26
CA ASP A 309 7.72 -29.50 -53.50
C ASP A 309 7.68 -28.05 -53.00
N LYS A 310 6.95 -27.23 -53.77
CA LYS A 310 6.91 -25.79 -53.57
C LYS A 310 5.50 -25.26 -53.76
N CYS A 311 5.20 -24.23 -53.00
CA CYS A 311 3.99 -23.45 -53.22
C CYS A 311 4.06 -22.79 -54.59
N LEU A 312 2.99 -22.87 -55.38
CA LEU A 312 2.85 -22.09 -56.62
C LEU A 312 1.40 -21.69 -56.75
N GLU A 313 1.15 -20.37 -56.75
CA GLU A 313 -0.20 -19.81 -56.82
C GLU A 313 -1.12 -20.38 -55.72
N ILE A 314 -0.66 -20.35 -54.45
CA ILE A 314 -1.34 -20.78 -53.21
C ILE A 314 -1.52 -22.29 -53.00
N VAL A 315 -1.15 -23.12 -53.96
CA VAL A 315 -1.25 -24.58 -53.86
C VAL A 315 0.14 -25.19 -53.75
N CYS A 316 0.31 -26.20 -52.90
CA CYS A 316 1.54 -26.98 -52.91
C CYS A 316 1.58 -27.84 -54.17
N LYS A 317 2.61 -27.65 -55.01
CA LYS A 317 2.82 -28.44 -56.22
C LYS A 317 4.06 -29.30 -56.06
N GLY A 318 3.92 -30.57 -56.43
CA GLY A 318 5.01 -31.53 -56.48
C GLY A 318 6.18 -31.03 -57.31
N GLY A 319 7.38 -31.24 -56.78
CA GLY A 319 8.64 -30.89 -57.45
C GLY A 319 9.07 -31.94 -58.47
N GLU A 320 10.36 -32.26 -58.46
CA GLU A 320 10.92 -33.26 -59.39
C GLU A 320 10.45 -34.68 -59.01
N ALA A 321 10.26 -35.53 -60.00
CA ALA A 321 9.93 -36.93 -59.76
C ALA A 321 11.07 -37.62 -59.01
N LYS A 322 10.75 -38.29 -57.90
CA LYS A 322 11.69 -39.09 -57.12
C LYS A 322 12.23 -40.21 -58.00
N SER A 323 13.56 -40.23 -58.18
CA SER A 323 14.21 -41.30 -58.92
C SER A 323 14.14 -42.60 -58.12
N CYS A 324 13.60 -43.65 -58.75
CA CYS A 324 13.54 -45.00 -58.22
C CYS A 324 14.36 -46.01 -59.04
N ASP A 325 15.20 -45.50 -59.96
CA ASP A 325 16.04 -46.32 -60.82
C ASP A 325 16.98 -47.22 -59.99
N ASP A 326 16.76 -48.53 -60.06
CA ASP A 326 17.58 -49.54 -59.37
C ASP A 326 18.82 -49.97 -60.19
N GLY A 327 18.99 -49.40 -61.39
CA GLY A 327 20.08 -49.66 -62.32
C GLY A 327 19.94 -50.98 -63.08
N SER A 328 18.85 -51.74 -62.89
CA SER A 328 18.62 -53.00 -63.59
C SER A 328 17.80 -52.78 -64.86
N PRO A 329 18.32 -53.17 -66.04
CA PRO A 329 17.57 -53.06 -67.29
C PRO A 329 16.44 -54.09 -67.40
N CYS A 330 16.25 -54.96 -66.39
CA CYS A 330 15.26 -56.03 -66.37
C CYS A 330 14.13 -55.80 -65.37
N THR A 331 14.08 -54.62 -64.76
CA THR A 331 13.01 -54.18 -63.87
C THR A 331 12.38 -52.91 -64.42
N MET A 332 11.11 -52.71 -64.06
CA MET A 332 10.40 -51.45 -64.21
C MET A 332 10.30 -50.84 -62.83
N ASP A 333 10.87 -49.65 -62.68
CA ASP A 333 10.88 -48.94 -61.42
C ASP A 333 9.60 -48.12 -61.25
N ASN A 334 8.94 -48.35 -60.13
CA ASN A 334 7.71 -47.72 -59.75
C ASN A 334 7.87 -47.09 -58.38
N CYS A 335 7.35 -45.87 -58.23
CA CYS A 335 7.23 -45.23 -56.94
C CYS A 335 5.78 -45.30 -56.45
N ASP A 336 5.59 -45.66 -55.18
CA ASP A 336 4.28 -45.60 -54.51
C ASP A 336 3.99 -44.15 -54.08
N PRO A 337 2.97 -43.48 -54.63
CA PRO A 337 2.71 -42.06 -54.37
C PRO A 337 2.25 -41.77 -52.93
N VAL A 338 1.77 -42.76 -52.18
CA VAL A 338 1.35 -42.58 -50.78
C VAL A 338 2.49 -42.90 -49.82
N ALA A 339 3.18 -44.03 -50.04
CA ALA A 339 4.26 -44.47 -49.16
C ALA A 339 5.59 -43.77 -49.46
N GLY A 340 5.76 -43.23 -50.67
CA GLY A 340 7.02 -42.69 -51.19
C GLY A 340 8.12 -43.75 -51.34
N THR A 341 7.76 -45.04 -51.35
CA THR A 341 8.73 -46.14 -51.46
C THR A 341 8.93 -46.56 -52.90
N CYS A 342 10.20 -46.78 -53.27
CA CYS A 342 10.55 -47.34 -54.56
C CYS A 342 10.31 -48.85 -54.57
N THR A 343 9.70 -49.33 -55.65
CA THR A 343 9.40 -50.72 -55.92
C THR A 343 9.84 -51.05 -57.33
N SER A 344 10.32 -52.27 -57.56
CA SER A 344 10.79 -52.72 -58.86
C SER A 344 10.01 -53.97 -59.27
N ALA A 345 9.41 -53.98 -60.46
CA ALA A 345 8.71 -55.14 -61.01
C ALA A 345 9.50 -55.73 -62.19
N PRO A 346 9.70 -57.07 -62.29
CA PRO A 346 10.35 -57.67 -63.45
C PRO A 346 9.66 -57.29 -64.76
N ILE A 347 10.43 -56.87 -65.77
CA ILE A 347 9.91 -56.72 -67.13
C ILE A 347 9.75 -58.09 -67.79
N GLY A 348 9.00 -58.13 -68.91
CA GLY A 348 8.61 -59.38 -69.57
C GLY A 348 9.78 -60.35 -69.78
N GLU A 349 9.55 -61.62 -69.43
CA GLU A 349 10.52 -62.71 -69.61
C GLU A 349 11.02 -62.76 -71.06
N GLY A 350 12.33 -62.91 -71.23
CA GLY A 350 12.96 -62.93 -72.56
C GLY A 350 13.20 -61.54 -73.18
N SER A 351 12.82 -60.44 -72.52
CA SER A 351 13.16 -59.08 -72.99
C SER A 351 14.68 -58.93 -73.12
N ALA A 352 15.14 -58.37 -74.23
CA ALA A 352 16.56 -58.18 -74.48
C ALA A 352 17.18 -57.23 -73.43
N CYS A 353 18.31 -57.63 -72.87
CA CYS A 353 19.02 -56.85 -71.86
C CYS A 353 20.54 -56.96 -72.06
N GLY A 354 21.32 -56.15 -71.33
CA GLY A 354 22.78 -56.22 -71.40
C GLY A 354 23.41 -55.41 -72.53
N ALA A 355 22.69 -54.48 -73.15
CA ALA A 355 23.25 -53.56 -74.16
C ALA A 355 24.46 -52.74 -73.63
N GLY A 356 24.55 -52.55 -72.30
CA GLY A 356 25.69 -51.93 -71.63
C GLY A 356 26.81 -52.89 -71.21
N ASN A 357 26.64 -54.21 -71.36
CA ASN A 357 27.64 -55.22 -71.06
C ASN A 357 28.01 -55.98 -72.35
N GLN A 358 29.09 -55.55 -73.00
CA GLN A 358 29.62 -56.12 -74.24
C GLN A 358 30.17 -57.55 -74.08
N CYS A 359 30.30 -58.05 -72.85
CA CYS A 359 30.66 -59.43 -72.55
C CYS A 359 29.45 -60.34 -72.44
N LEU A 360 28.24 -59.80 -72.36
CA LEU A 360 27.02 -60.60 -72.34
C LEU A 360 26.50 -60.77 -73.76
N THR A 361 26.47 -62.00 -74.24
CA THR A 361 25.87 -62.38 -75.52
C THR A 361 24.49 -62.97 -75.28
N ASN A 362 23.54 -62.63 -76.16
CA ASN A 362 22.13 -63.05 -76.05
C ASN A 362 21.47 -62.72 -74.69
N GLY A 363 21.76 -61.55 -74.14
CA GLY A 363 21.20 -61.10 -72.87
C GLY A 363 19.67 -61.06 -72.91
N SER A 364 19.04 -61.75 -71.97
CA SER A 364 17.59 -61.82 -71.78
C SER A 364 17.21 -61.75 -70.30
N CYS A 365 16.12 -61.04 -70.02
CA CYS A 365 15.59 -60.92 -68.68
C CYS A 365 14.96 -62.23 -68.22
N LYS A 366 15.38 -62.70 -67.03
CA LYS A 366 14.81 -63.86 -66.35
C LYS A 366 14.64 -63.55 -64.87
N ALA A 367 13.41 -63.59 -64.38
CA ALA A 367 13.06 -63.25 -63.00
C ALA A 367 13.64 -61.90 -62.53
N GLY A 368 13.60 -60.88 -63.39
CA GLY A 368 14.06 -59.52 -63.07
C GLY A 368 15.58 -59.31 -63.16
N VAL A 369 16.36 -60.35 -63.49
CA VAL A 369 17.81 -60.27 -63.65
C VAL A 369 18.17 -60.44 -65.12
N CYS A 370 19.14 -59.66 -65.60
CA CYS A 370 19.69 -59.85 -66.93
C CYS A 370 20.60 -61.09 -66.96
N THR A 371 20.21 -62.10 -67.73
CA THR A 371 20.94 -63.37 -67.88
C THR A 371 21.34 -63.59 -69.33
N GLY A 372 22.44 -64.28 -69.58
CA GLY A 372 22.92 -64.53 -70.94
C GLY A 372 24.25 -65.27 -70.93
N ASP A 373 24.75 -65.59 -72.11
CA ASP A 373 26.00 -66.30 -72.25
C ASP A 373 27.17 -65.32 -72.19
N LEU A 374 28.14 -65.56 -71.31
CA LEU A 374 29.34 -64.75 -71.29
C LEU A 374 30.20 -65.04 -72.53
N LYS A 375 30.75 -63.98 -73.11
CA LYS A 375 31.69 -64.04 -74.22
C LYS A 375 32.85 -64.95 -73.83
N ALA A 376 33.05 -66.02 -74.61
CA ALA A 376 34.14 -66.95 -74.40
C ALA A 376 35.48 -66.26 -74.66
N CYS A 377 36.26 -66.07 -73.59
CA CYS A 377 37.60 -65.49 -73.65
C CYS A 377 38.71 -66.52 -73.42
N ASP A 378 38.35 -67.80 -73.25
CA ASP A 378 39.27 -68.91 -72.95
C ASP A 378 40.34 -69.05 -74.03
N ASP A 379 41.58 -68.75 -73.66
CA ASP A 379 42.77 -68.91 -74.52
C ASP A 379 43.37 -70.32 -74.46
N LYS A 380 42.72 -71.22 -73.70
CA LYS A 380 43.11 -72.61 -73.43
C LYS A 380 44.45 -72.72 -72.69
N ASN A 381 44.95 -71.63 -72.13
CA ASN A 381 46.12 -71.66 -71.29
C ASN A 381 45.67 -71.77 -69.81
N PRO A 382 45.91 -72.92 -69.16
CA PRO A 382 45.50 -73.11 -67.76
C PRO A 382 46.29 -72.23 -66.77
N CYS A 383 47.25 -71.42 -67.25
CA CYS A 383 48.04 -70.49 -66.47
C CYS A 383 47.68 -69.01 -66.69
N THR A 384 46.55 -68.74 -67.34
CA THR A 384 45.97 -67.40 -67.48
C THR A 384 44.55 -67.39 -66.90
N GLN A 385 44.16 -66.22 -66.39
CA GLN A 385 42.78 -65.90 -66.08
C GLN A 385 42.22 -65.07 -67.24
N ASP A 386 41.22 -65.62 -67.91
CA ASP A 386 40.54 -64.96 -69.01
C ASP A 386 39.42 -64.08 -68.48
N LEU A 387 39.55 -62.77 -68.69
CA LEU A 387 38.59 -61.78 -68.25
C LEU A 387 38.07 -60.98 -69.43
N CYS A 388 36.75 -60.89 -69.55
CA CYS A 388 36.12 -60.02 -70.52
C CYS A 388 35.82 -58.66 -69.87
N ASP A 389 36.26 -57.57 -70.49
CA ASP A 389 35.92 -56.20 -70.06
C ASP A 389 34.47 -55.85 -70.43
N PRO A 390 33.56 -55.67 -69.44
CA PRO A 390 32.14 -55.44 -69.71
C PRO A 390 31.84 -54.20 -70.57
N ALA A 391 32.67 -53.17 -70.54
CA ALA A 391 32.44 -51.93 -71.28
C ALA A 391 32.86 -52.04 -72.76
N SER A 392 33.99 -52.69 -73.03
CA SER A 392 34.57 -52.79 -74.38
C SER A 392 34.33 -54.14 -75.06
N GLY A 393 33.98 -55.17 -74.29
CA GLY A 393 33.86 -56.56 -74.76
C GLY A 393 35.19 -57.19 -75.13
N VAL A 394 36.32 -56.56 -74.77
CA VAL A 394 37.66 -57.06 -75.10
C VAL A 394 38.04 -58.15 -74.09
N CYS A 395 38.52 -59.28 -74.62
CA CYS A 395 39.10 -60.34 -73.82
C CYS A 395 40.52 -59.94 -73.42
N THR A 396 40.78 -59.93 -72.12
CA THR A 396 42.09 -59.68 -71.54
C THR A 396 42.52 -60.94 -70.78
N GLN A 397 43.81 -61.23 -70.83
CA GLN A 397 44.39 -62.36 -70.12
C GLN A 397 45.33 -61.84 -69.04
N SER A 398 45.15 -62.30 -67.82
CA SER A 398 46.05 -62.01 -66.70
C SER A 398 46.76 -63.29 -66.29
N GLN A 399 48.08 -63.25 -66.11
CA GLN A 399 48.83 -64.43 -65.71
C GLN A 399 48.42 -64.90 -64.31
N LEU A 400 48.18 -66.21 -64.16
CA LEU A 400 48.03 -66.83 -62.85
C LEU A 400 49.37 -66.86 -62.12
N ILE A 401 49.29 -66.88 -60.80
CA ILE A 401 50.47 -66.81 -59.92
C ILE A 401 51.37 -68.03 -60.16
N ASP A 402 52.68 -67.82 -60.19
CA ASP A 402 53.67 -68.90 -60.30
C ASP A 402 53.48 -69.93 -59.19
N GLY A 403 53.52 -71.22 -59.54
CA GLY A 403 53.21 -72.33 -58.66
C GLY A 403 51.75 -72.79 -58.68
N THR A 404 50.85 -72.07 -59.37
CA THR A 404 49.45 -72.52 -59.56
C THR A 404 49.44 -73.85 -60.33
N PRO A 405 48.81 -74.92 -59.82
CA PRO A 405 48.72 -76.19 -60.56
C PRO A 405 47.91 -76.02 -61.84
N CYS A 406 48.45 -76.48 -62.98
CA CYS A 406 47.83 -76.27 -64.29
C CYS A 406 47.39 -77.58 -64.98
N VAL A 407 48.17 -78.65 -64.83
CA VAL A 407 47.75 -80.04 -65.12
C VAL A 407 48.48 -80.98 -64.16
N THR A 408 48.10 -82.26 -64.12
CA THR A 408 48.70 -83.26 -63.20
C THR A 408 50.23 -83.28 -63.30
N GLY A 409 50.90 -82.85 -62.23
CA GLY A 409 52.36 -82.84 -62.12
C GLY A 409 53.08 -81.61 -62.68
N LYS A 410 52.35 -80.57 -63.10
CA LYS A 410 52.89 -79.32 -63.67
C LYS A 410 52.37 -78.10 -62.93
N THR A 411 53.16 -77.03 -62.93
CA THR A 411 52.80 -75.74 -62.31
C THR A 411 53.01 -74.59 -63.29
N CYS A 412 52.25 -73.52 -63.10
CA CYS A 412 52.44 -72.28 -63.82
C CYS A 412 53.78 -71.64 -63.47
N GLN A 413 54.53 -71.25 -64.49
CA GLN A 413 55.72 -70.44 -64.37
C GLN A 413 55.76 -69.44 -65.51
N ALA A 414 55.79 -68.14 -65.20
CA ALA A 414 55.72 -67.04 -66.15
C ALA A 414 54.55 -67.15 -67.15
N GLY A 415 53.38 -67.61 -66.67
CA GLY A 415 52.17 -67.76 -67.48
C GLY A 415 52.14 -68.98 -68.40
N VAL A 416 53.06 -69.94 -68.24
CA VAL A 416 53.07 -71.20 -69.01
C VAL A 416 53.03 -72.40 -68.07
N CYS A 417 52.32 -73.45 -68.47
CA CYS A 417 52.24 -74.70 -67.73
C CYS A 417 53.43 -75.62 -68.03
N LEU A 418 54.37 -75.74 -67.08
CA LEU A 418 55.63 -76.48 -67.26
C LEU A 418 55.73 -77.77 -66.45
#